data_AF-F8K0L7-F1
#
_entry.id   AF-F8K0L7-F1
#
_cell.length_a   1.000
_cell.length_b   1.000
_cell.length_c   1.000
_cell.angle_alpha   90.00
_cell.angle_beta   90.00
_cell.angle_gamma   90.00
#
_symmetry.space_group_name_H-M   'P 1'
#
loop_
_entity.id
_entity.type
_entity.pdbx_description
1 polymer ?
#
loop_
_entity_poly.entity_id
_entity_poly.type
_entity_poly.pdbx_seq_one_letter_code
_entity_poly.pdbx_strand_id
1 'polypeptide(L)'
;MSMRKPADERARRIARRLRALFADVHPAGRGPWTPQEVAESCRLPLAEVERLLTGAELADEAAVGAVARHFRVAEEWLTAPEDAPLIGTAQRLARRLNLLFSDIYPAGRGPWTHQEVAEAAGVPVEEIRRMCAAVPPAGDAFAARLDQLCLRISPATGRPYSNREVGAAVGKSGQYIGNLRAGLNEPGLPVATALAHFFDVGLPYFVHGPVRPVAQHFLVAEVYLTAEDDSPAVREIEDSLRMLIALRDERVQRVVGRVLNKRWPG
;
A
#
# COMPACT_ATOMS: atom_id res chain seq x y z
N MET A 1 2.59 -39.22 -4.22
CA MET A 1 2.71 -37.76 -4.01
C MET A 1 4.06 -37.32 -4.56
N SER A 2 4.10 -36.71 -5.75
CA SER A 2 5.34 -36.17 -6.31
C SER A 2 5.71 -34.92 -5.51
N MET A 3 6.85 -34.96 -4.79
CA MET A 3 7.40 -33.77 -4.15
C MET A 3 7.77 -32.77 -5.24
N ARG A 4 7.07 -31.63 -5.27
CA ARG A 4 7.36 -30.53 -6.22
C ARG A 4 8.76 -29.98 -5.92
N LYS A 5 9.49 -29.59 -6.97
CA LYS A 5 10.85 -29.05 -6.79
C LYS A 5 10.77 -27.66 -6.13
N PRO A 6 11.63 -27.33 -5.16
CA PRO A 6 11.67 -26.00 -4.53
C PRO A 6 11.77 -24.82 -5.51
N ALA A 7 12.45 -25.03 -6.64
CA ALA A 7 12.54 -24.06 -7.73
C ALA A 7 11.18 -23.65 -8.33
N ASP A 8 10.28 -24.63 -8.51
CA ASP A 8 8.94 -24.42 -9.05
C ASP A 8 8.09 -23.59 -8.08
N GLU A 9 8.32 -23.74 -6.77
CA GLU A 9 7.63 -22.98 -5.75
C GLU A 9 8.08 -21.52 -5.70
N ARG A 10 9.40 -21.27 -5.81
CA ARG A 10 9.96 -19.91 -5.92
C ARG A 10 9.37 -19.17 -7.13
N ALA A 11 9.36 -19.80 -8.30
CA ALA A 11 8.83 -19.21 -9.53
C ALA A 11 7.34 -18.86 -9.41
N ARG A 12 6.51 -19.77 -8.88
CA ARG A 12 5.07 -19.52 -8.67
C ARG A 12 4.78 -18.40 -7.67
N ARG A 13 5.60 -18.28 -6.64
CA ARG A 13 5.48 -17.24 -5.63
C ARG A 13 5.78 -15.86 -6.23
N ILE A 14 6.88 -15.73 -6.97
CA ILE A 14 7.22 -14.52 -7.73
C ILE A 14 6.06 -14.17 -8.67
N ALA A 15 5.58 -15.14 -9.47
CA ALA A 15 4.47 -14.95 -10.41
C ALA A 15 3.17 -14.48 -9.73
N ARG A 16 2.81 -15.02 -8.56
CA ARG A 16 1.65 -14.57 -7.79
C ARG A 16 1.80 -13.11 -7.34
N ARG A 17 2.95 -12.74 -6.78
CA ARG A 17 3.22 -11.38 -6.29
C ARG A 17 3.29 -10.37 -7.44
N LEU A 18 3.89 -10.73 -8.56
CA LEU A 18 3.90 -9.89 -9.76
C LEU A 18 2.48 -9.67 -10.30
N ARG A 19 1.64 -10.70 -10.35
CA ARG A 19 0.24 -10.52 -10.77
C ARG A 19 -0.53 -9.55 -9.88
N ALA A 20 -0.31 -9.60 -8.56
CA ALA A 20 -0.89 -8.60 -7.64
C ALA A 20 -0.38 -7.19 -7.93
N LEU A 21 0.93 -7.01 -8.18
CA LEU A 21 1.49 -5.70 -8.55
C LEU A 21 0.88 -5.16 -9.85
N PHE A 22 0.74 -6.00 -10.88
CA PHE A 22 0.14 -5.60 -12.16
C PHE A 22 -1.31 -5.18 -12.02
N ALA A 23 -2.08 -5.94 -11.23
CA ALA A 23 -3.51 -5.70 -11.02
C ALA A 23 -3.77 -4.48 -10.13
N ASP A 24 -3.04 -4.35 -9.02
CA ASP A 24 -3.43 -3.48 -7.92
C ASP A 24 -2.52 -2.24 -7.76
N VAL A 25 -1.29 -2.27 -8.29
CA VAL A 25 -0.29 -1.22 -8.09
C VAL A 25 -0.04 -0.43 -9.37
N HIS A 26 -0.94 0.51 -9.64
CA HIS A 26 -0.87 1.41 -10.79
C HIS A 26 -1.18 2.86 -10.42
N PRO A 27 -0.63 3.86 -11.15
CA PRO A 27 -0.92 5.28 -10.93
C PRO A 27 -2.41 5.61 -10.92
N ALA A 28 -2.80 6.64 -10.17
CA ALA A 28 -4.13 7.22 -10.20
C ALA A 28 -4.49 7.69 -11.62
N GLY A 29 -5.77 7.55 -11.98
CA GLY A 29 -6.27 7.87 -13.33
C GLY A 29 -5.90 6.83 -14.41
N ARG A 30 -5.21 5.75 -14.06
CA ARG A 30 -4.86 4.65 -14.95
C ARG A 30 -5.48 3.33 -14.47
N GLY A 31 -5.64 2.37 -15.38
CA GLY A 31 -5.93 0.97 -15.06
C GLY A 31 -4.68 0.13 -14.77
N PRO A 32 -4.83 -1.21 -14.65
CA PRO A 32 -3.75 -2.16 -14.45
C PRO A 32 -2.62 -2.05 -15.47
N TRP A 33 -1.41 -2.42 -15.07
CA TRP A 33 -0.27 -2.50 -15.99
C TRP A 33 -0.44 -3.67 -16.95
N THR A 34 -0.06 -3.46 -18.21
CA THR A 34 0.08 -4.55 -19.18
C THR A 34 1.51 -5.09 -19.20
N PRO A 35 1.72 -6.38 -19.56
CA PRO A 35 3.06 -6.94 -19.76
C PRO A 35 3.92 -6.14 -20.73
N GLN A 36 3.32 -5.60 -21.79
CA GLN A 36 3.99 -4.78 -22.79
C GLN A 36 4.58 -3.50 -22.18
N GLU A 37 3.78 -2.75 -21.41
CA GLU A 37 4.24 -1.49 -20.81
C GLU A 37 5.36 -1.71 -19.79
N VAL A 38 5.28 -2.79 -19.01
CA VAL A 38 6.34 -3.15 -18.06
C VAL A 38 7.60 -3.60 -18.81
N ALA A 39 7.47 -4.39 -19.87
CA ALA A 39 8.60 -4.81 -20.71
C ALA A 39 9.33 -3.60 -21.31
N GLU A 40 8.59 -2.65 -21.88
CA GLU A 40 9.14 -1.41 -22.42
C GLU A 40 9.84 -0.56 -21.35
N SER A 41 9.19 -0.39 -20.18
CA SER A 41 9.77 0.36 -19.07
C SER A 41 11.03 -0.28 -18.49
N CYS A 42 11.08 -1.62 -18.45
CA CYS A 42 12.21 -2.37 -17.91
C CYS A 42 13.30 -2.65 -18.95
N ARG A 43 13.05 -2.36 -20.24
CA ARG A 43 13.90 -2.75 -21.38
C ARG A 43 14.14 -4.26 -21.43
N LEU A 44 13.08 -5.02 -21.20
CA LEU A 44 13.07 -6.48 -21.26
C LEU A 44 12.29 -6.97 -22.49
N PRO A 45 12.58 -8.16 -23.02
CA PRO A 45 11.69 -8.82 -23.98
C PRO A 45 10.31 -9.09 -23.36
N LEU A 46 9.22 -8.87 -24.10
CA LEU A 46 7.85 -9.16 -23.65
C LEU A 46 7.71 -10.60 -23.12
N ALA A 47 8.25 -11.57 -23.86
CA ALA A 47 8.21 -12.99 -23.50
C ALA A 47 8.88 -13.27 -22.14
N GLU A 48 9.85 -12.45 -21.71
CA GLU A 48 10.47 -12.58 -20.40
C GLU A 48 9.49 -12.17 -19.28
N VAL A 49 8.81 -11.03 -19.45
CA VAL A 49 7.80 -10.56 -18.50
C VAL A 49 6.63 -11.54 -18.41
N GLU A 50 6.19 -12.10 -19.54
CA GLU A 50 5.14 -13.13 -19.56
C GLU A 50 5.57 -14.42 -18.86
N ARG A 51 6.85 -14.83 -19.01
CA ARG A 51 7.40 -15.99 -18.28
C ARG A 51 7.40 -15.74 -16.78
N LEU A 52 7.77 -14.54 -16.33
CA LEU A 52 7.71 -14.15 -14.92
C LEU A 52 6.28 -14.22 -14.36
N LEU A 53 5.27 -13.79 -15.13
CA LEU A 53 3.86 -13.78 -14.70
C LEU A 53 3.22 -15.18 -14.66
N THR A 54 3.72 -16.12 -15.47
CA THR A 54 3.22 -17.51 -15.48
C THR A 54 3.88 -18.37 -14.40
N GLY A 55 5.13 -18.05 -14.02
CA GLY A 55 5.91 -18.85 -13.07
C GLY A 55 6.29 -20.22 -13.65
N ALA A 56 6.43 -20.31 -14.98
CA ALA A 56 6.72 -21.54 -15.69
C ALA A 56 8.14 -22.07 -15.42
N GLU A 57 9.11 -21.17 -15.17
CA GLU A 57 10.52 -21.50 -14.98
C GLU A 57 11.19 -20.60 -13.93
N LEU A 58 12.40 -20.97 -13.50
CA LEU A 58 13.24 -20.11 -12.67
C LEU A 58 13.50 -18.79 -13.41
N ALA A 59 13.03 -17.71 -12.78
CA ALA A 59 13.18 -16.36 -13.29
C ALA A 59 14.65 -15.95 -13.35
N ASP A 60 15.05 -15.25 -14.42
CA ASP A 60 16.29 -14.50 -14.44
C ASP A 60 16.25 -13.43 -13.34
N GLU A 61 17.21 -13.47 -12.41
CA GLU A 61 17.29 -12.53 -11.29
C GLU A 61 17.42 -11.08 -11.77
N ALA A 62 18.09 -10.85 -12.91
CA ALA A 62 18.18 -9.51 -13.50
C ALA A 62 16.80 -9.00 -13.95
N ALA A 63 15.96 -9.88 -14.50
CA ALA A 63 14.60 -9.56 -14.91
C ALA A 63 13.69 -9.31 -13.70
N VAL A 64 13.78 -10.15 -12.65
CA VAL A 64 13.06 -9.94 -11.38
C VAL A 64 13.42 -8.59 -10.77
N GLY A 65 14.72 -8.28 -10.67
CA GLY A 65 15.20 -7.01 -10.14
C GLY A 65 14.75 -5.81 -10.98
N ALA A 66 14.70 -5.93 -12.31
CA ALA A 66 14.19 -4.88 -13.18
C ALA A 66 12.70 -4.60 -12.97
N VAL A 67 11.88 -5.65 -12.82
CA VAL A 67 10.45 -5.52 -12.55
C VAL A 67 10.19 -5.02 -11.11
N ALA A 68 10.94 -5.50 -10.11
CA ALA A 68 10.91 -4.96 -8.75
C ALA A 68 11.17 -3.45 -8.73
N ARG A 69 12.21 -2.99 -9.44
CA ARG A 69 12.52 -1.56 -9.57
C ARG A 69 11.44 -0.76 -10.28
N HIS A 70 10.75 -1.35 -11.26
CA HIS A 70 9.61 -0.70 -11.92
C HIS A 70 8.47 -0.44 -10.93
N PHE A 71 8.10 -1.45 -10.13
CA PHE A 71 7.08 -1.33 -9.10
C PHE A 71 7.58 -0.73 -7.79
N ARG A 72 8.87 -0.33 -7.70
CA ARG A 72 9.50 0.22 -6.49
C ARG A 72 9.24 -0.64 -5.25
N VAL A 73 9.36 -1.95 -5.42
CA VAL A 73 9.33 -2.92 -4.32
C VAL A 73 10.72 -3.49 -4.11
N ALA A 74 10.99 -3.92 -2.88
CA ALA A 74 12.19 -4.68 -2.56
C ALA A 74 12.20 -6.00 -3.36
N GLU A 75 13.33 -6.34 -3.96
CA GLU A 75 13.47 -7.62 -4.68
C GLU A 75 13.32 -8.80 -3.70
N GLU A 76 13.78 -8.60 -2.47
CA GLU A 76 13.62 -9.51 -1.35
C GLU A 76 12.14 -9.80 -1.09
N TRP A 77 11.24 -8.82 -1.22
CA TRP A 77 9.80 -9.08 -1.07
C TRP A 77 9.25 -9.96 -2.18
N LEU A 78 9.75 -9.87 -3.41
CA LEU A 78 9.29 -10.76 -4.49
C LEU A 78 9.76 -12.20 -4.29
N THR A 79 10.98 -12.38 -3.80
CA THR A 79 11.65 -13.69 -3.72
C THR A 79 11.48 -14.39 -2.38
N ALA A 80 11.21 -13.66 -1.29
CA ALA A 80 11.10 -14.18 0.07
C ALA A 80 10.11 -15.35 0.19
N PRO A 81 10.37 -16.35 1.05
CA PRO A 81 9.41 -17.39 1.35
C PRO A 81 8.15 -16.81 2.04
N GLU A 82 7.06 -17.57 2.08
CA GLU A 82 5.77 -17.08 2.61
C GLU A 82 5.78 -16.86 4.13
N ASP A 83 6.66 -17.55 4.85
CA ASP A 83 6.87 -17.43 6.29
C ASP A 83 7.87 -16.31 6.66
N ALA A 84 8.43 -15.60 5.67
CA ALA A 84 9.33 -14.49 5.95
C ALA A 84 8.59 -13.38 6.74
N PRO A 85 9.20 -12.80 7.79
CA PRO A 85 8.54 -11.80 8.63
C PRO A 85 7.97 -10.61 7.84
N LEU A 86 8.68 -10.15 6.80
CA LEU A 86 8.21 -9.05 5.94
C LEU A 86 6.91 -9.38 5.19
N ILE A 87 6.70 -10.65 4.84
CA ILE A 87 5.49 -11.13 4.16
C ILE A 87 4.35 -11.21 5.16
N GLY A 88 4.59 -11.78 6.34
CA GLY A 88 3.62 -11.83 7.43
C GLY A 88 3.11 -10.44 7.81
N THR A 89 4.00 -9.46 7.97
CA THR A 89 3.64 -8.07 8.28
C THR A 89 2.77 -7.45 7.19
N ALA A 90 3.15 -7.58 5.91
CA ALA A 90 2.36 -7.02 4.81
C ALA A 90 0.98 -7.68 4.67
N GLN A 91 0.89 -9.00 4.88
CA GLN A 91 -0.38 -9.74 4.86
C GLN A 91 -1.31 -9.35 6.01
N ARG A 92 -0.78 -9.16 7.23
CA ARG A 92 -1.57 -8.68 8.37
C ARG A 92 -2.09 -7.27 8.15
N LEU A 93 -1.22 -6.37 7.69
CA LEU A 93 -1.58 -5.01 7.31
C LEU A 93 -2.74 -5.03 6.31
N ALA A 94 -2.59 -5.77 5.21
CA ALA A 94 -3.61 -5.90 4.18
C ALA A 94 -4.93 -6.45 4.72
N ARG A 95 -4.89 -7.55 5.46
CA ARG A 95 -6.08 -8.21 6.00
C ARG A 95 -6.85 -7.28 6.94
N ARG A 96 -6.17 -6.65 7.88
CA ARG A 96 -6.78 -5.74 8.87
C ARG A 96 -7.29 -4.47 8.20
N LEU A 97 -6.52 -3.92 7.26
CA LEU A 97 -6.97 -2.75 6.51
C LEU A 97 -8.22 -3.07 5.68
N ASN A 98 -8.24 -4.18 4.93
CA ASN A 98 -9.42 -4.60 4.17
C ASN A 98 -10.65 -4.79 5.07
N LEU A 99 -10.49 -5.30 6.29
CA LEU A 99 -11.58 -5.37 7.28
C LEU A 99 -12.09 -3.98 7.69
N LEU A 100 -11.19 -3.02 7.95
CA LEU A 100 -11.61 -1.66 8.27
C LEU A 100 -12.38 -1.00 7.11
N PHE A 101 -11.93 -1.22 5.87
CA PHE A 101 -12.64 -0.77 4.67
C PHE A 101 -14.04 -1.39 4.54
N SER A 102 -14.14 -2.71 4.73
CA SER A 102 -15.38 -3.48 4.52
C SER A 102 -16.40 -3.36 5.64
N ASP A 103 -15.97 -3.01 6.86
CA ASP A 103 -16.81 -3.15 8.05
C ASP A 103 -16.90 -1.90 8.92
N ILE A 104 -15.99 -0.92 8.78
CA ILE A 104 -15.95 0.28 9.64
C ILE A 104 -16.21 1.54 8.84
N TYR A 105 -17.48 1.93 8.76
CA TYR A 105 -17.94 3.14 8.07
C TYR A 105 -19.19 3.73 8.75
N PRO A 106 -19.45 5.05 8.61
CA PRO A 106 -20.64 5.69 9.14
C PRO A 106 -21.96 4.98 8.80
N ALA A 107 -22.99 5.17 9.63
CA ALA A 107 -24.33 4.63 9.36
C ALA A 107 -24.95 5.27 8.11
N GLY A 108 -25.70 4.47 7.33
CA GLY A 108 -26.40 4.95 6.14
C GLY A 108 -25.54 5.08 4.87
N ARG A 109 -24.27 4.64 4.91
CA ARG A 109 -23.40 4.53 3.73
C ARG A 109 -22.86 3.12 3.56
N GLY A 110 -22.23 2.85 2.42
CA GLY A 110 -21.50 1.62 2.15
C GLY A 110 -20.03 1.67 2.61
N PRO A 111 -19.28 0.58 2.31
CA PRO A 111 -17.84 0.47 2.55
C PRO A 111 -17.05 1.66 2.02
N TRP A 112 -15.88 1.91 2.62
CA TRP A 112 -14.97 2.92 2.11
C TRP A 112 -14.39 2.50 0.77
N THR A 113 -14.19 3.47 -0.13
CA THR A 113 -13.37 3.26 -1.32
C THR A 113 -11.91 3.64 -1.04
N HIS A 114 -10.96 3.07 -1.80
CA HIS A 114 -9.54 3.46 -1.69
C HIS A 114 -9.32 4.96 -1.88
N GLN A 115 -10.10 5.59 -2.76
CA GLN A 115 -10.00 7.02 -3.05
C GLN A 115 -10.43 7.87 -1.85
N GLU A 116 -11.56 7.54 -1.21
CA GLU A 116 -12.06 8.29 -0.05
C GLU A 116 -11.06 8.27 1.12
N VAL A 117 -10.47 7.10 1.39
CA VAL A 117 -9.49 6.96 2.47
C VAL A 117 -8.18 7.68 2.13
N ALA A 118 -7.75 7.62 0.87
CA ALA A 118 -6.57 8.33 0.39
C ALA A 118 -6.69 9.86 0.61
N GLU A 119 -7.82 10.44 0.19
CA GLU A 119 -8.12 11.86 0.37
C GLU A 119 -8.20 12.23 1.86
N ALA A 120 -8.94 11.46 2.64
CA ALA A 120 -9.13 11.75 4.06
C ALA A 120 -7.84 11.59 4.90
N ALA A 121 -6.98 10.63 4.56
CA ALA A 121 -5.71 10.40 5.24
C ALA A 121 -4.58 11.28 4.71
N GLY A 122 -4.77 11.97 3.58
CA GLY A 122 -3.71 12.67 2.87
C GLY A 122 -2.60 11.73 2.40
N VAL A 123 -2.95 10.53 1.95
CA VAL A 123 -2.04 9.49 1.49
C VAL A 123 -2.35 9.18 0.03
N PRO A 124 -1.34 8.91 -0.83
CA PRO A 124 -1.59 8.48 -2.20
C PRO A 124 -2.53 7.27 -2.31
N VAL A 125 -3.52 7.32 -3.21
CA VAL A 125 -4.43 6.18 -3.43
C VAL A 125 -3.71 4.91 -3.86
N GLU A 126 -2.59 5.06 -4.59
CA GLU A 126 -1.72 3.96 -4.98
C GLU A 126 -1.09 3.27 -3.78
N GLU A 127 -0.80 4.05 -2.73
CA GLU A 127 -0.23 3.55 -1.49
C GLU A 127 -1.28 2.79 -0.66
N ILE A 128 -2.52 3.29 -0.63
CA ILE A 128 -3.65 2.55 -0.07
C ILE A 128 -3.81 1.19 -0.78
N ARG A 129 -3.81 1.18 -2.11
CA ARG A 129 -3.92 -0.05 -2.91
C ARG A 129 -2.78 -1.04 -2.62
N ARG A 130 -1.53 -0.55 -2.53
CA ARG A 130 -0.37 -1.38 -2.13
C ARG A 130 -0.62 -2.07 -0.81
N MET A 131 -0.99 -1.30 0.22
CA MET A 131 -1.24 -1.85 1.55
C MET A 131 -2.38 -2.88 1.54
N CYS A 132 -3.48 -2.62 0.84
CA CYS A 132 -4.60 -3.56 0.70
C CYS A 132 -4.23 -4.84 -0.09
N ALA A 133 -3.25 -4.77 -1.00
CA ALA A 133 -2.76 -5.89 -1.82
C ALA A 133 -1.61 -6.68 -1.16
N ALA A 134 -1.32 -6.44 0.12
CA ALA A 134 -0.18 -7.02 0.85
C ALA A 134 1.18 -6.73 0.18
N VAL A 135 1.27 -5.59 -0.51
CA VAL A 135 2.52 -5.02 -1.02
C VAL A 135 3.05 -4.09 0.07
N PRO A 136 4.34 -4.19 0.45
CA PRO A 136 4.92 -3.32 1.44
C PRO A 136 4.73 -1.85 1.01
N PRO A 137 4.34 -0.98 1.96
CA PRO A 137 4.27 0.43 1.66
C PRO A 137 5.65 0.95 1.24
N ALA A 138 5.66 2.10 0.58
CA ALA A 138 6.85 2.90 0.40
C ALA A 138 7.53 3.08 1.76
N GLY A 139 8.80 2.66 1.84
CA GLY A 139 9.51 2.56 3.12
C GLY A 139 9.55 3.86 3.93
N ASP A 140 10.06 3.76 5.15
CA ASP A 140 10.01 4.85 6.15
C ASP A 140 10.83 6.10 5.78
N ALA A 141 11.68 6.01 4.77
CA ALA A 141 12.47 7.14 4.29
C ALA A 141 11.65 8.13 3.44
N PHE A 142 11.87 9.42 3.68
CA PHE A 142 11.31 10.52 2.87
C PHE A 142 11.59 10.31 1.37
N ALA A 143 12.81 9.91 1.04
CA ALA A 143 13.28 9.65 -0.31
C ALA A 143 12.40 8.65 -1.07
N ALA A 144 12.07 7.52 -0.44
CA ALA A 144 11.24 6.48 -1.05
C ALA A 144 9.83 7.01 -1.36
N ARG A 145 9.22 7.73 -0.42
CA ARG A 145 7.89 8.34 -0.60
C ARG A 145 7.85 9.40 -1.70
N LEU A 146 8.87 10.26 -1.76
CA LEU A 146 8.98 11.25 -2.83
C LEU A 146 9.21 10.58 -4.19
N ASP A 147 10.02 9.52 -4.24
CA ASP A 147 10.27 8.79 -5.48
C ASP A 147 9.00 8.13 -6.02
N GLN A 148 8.14 7.57 -5.15
CA GLN A 148 6.82 7.06 -5.54
C GLN A 148 5.92 8.16 -6.11
N LEU A 149 5.85 9.32 -5.46
CA LEU A 149 5.01 10.43 -5.92
C LEU A 149 5.45 10.91 -7.31
N CYS A 150 6.75 10.85 -7.61
CA CYS A 150 7.27 11.20 -8.93
C CYS A 150 6.88 10.21 -10.05
N LEU A 151 6.30 9.05 -9.73
CA LEU A 151 5.75 8.12 -10.73
C LEU A 151 4.36 8.54 -11.23
N ARG A 152 3.68 9.46 -10.53
CA ARG A 152 2.39 9.99 -10.97
C ARG A 152 2.54 10.73 -12.30
N ILE A 153 1.51 10.62 -13.11
CA ILE A 153 1.50 11.25 -14.44
C ILE A 153 1.24 12.75 -14.27
N SER A 154 2.21 13.55 -14.70
CA SER A 154 2.09 14.99 -14.78
C SER A 154 0.98 15.35 -15.79
N PRO A 155 -0.01 16.17 -15.39
CA PRO A 155 -1.04 16.63 -16.31
C PRO A 155 -0.48 17.53 -17.42
N ALA A 156 0.69 18.15 -17.21
CA ALA A 156 1.32 19.02 -18.19
C ALA A 156 2.05 18.25 -19.30
N THR A 157 2.63 17.10 -18.99
CA THR A 157 3.49 16.35 -19.94
C THR A 157 2.93 15.01 -20.36
N GLY A 158 1.92 14.48 -19.66
CA GLY A 158 1.43 13.11 -19.84
C GLY A 158 2.46 12.04 -19.47
N ARG A 159 3.55 12.41 -18.77
CA ARG A 159 4.63 11.53 -18.34
C ARG A 159 4.82 11.60 -16.83
N PRO A 160 5.52 10.64 -16.20
CA PRO A 160 5.90 10.76 -14.80
C PRO A 160 6.58 12.09 -14.49
N TYR A 161 6.29 12.67 -13.32
CA TYR A 161 6.87 13.95 -12.89
C TYR A 161 8.41 13.93 -12.97
N SER A 162 8.96 14.93 -13.65
CA SER A 162 10.41 15.11 -13.75
C SER A 162 10.96 15.88 -12.55
N ASN A 163 12.21 15.64 -12.18
CA ASN A 163 12.88 16.42 -11.12
C ASN A 163 12.87 17.93 -11.40
N ARG A 164 12.97 18.33 -12.68
CA ARG A 164 12.93 19.73 -13.10
C ARG A 164 11.56 20.35 -12.84
N GLU A 165 10.50 19.62 -13.15
CA GLU A 165 9.12 20.06 -12.94
C GLU A 165 8.81 20.21 -11.45
N VAL A 166 9.09 19.18 -10.66
CA VAL A 166 8.92 19.21 -9.20
C VAL A 166 9.74 20.34 -8.59
N GLY A 167 11.00 20.49 -9.02
CA GLY A 167 11.90 21.54 -8.54
C GLY A 167 11.35 22.92 -8.83
N ALA A 168 10.92 23.19 -10.06
CA ALA A 168 10.34 24.47 -10.44
C ALA A 168 9.09 24.80 -9.59
N ALA A 169 8.23 23.82 -9.34
CA ALA A 169 7.02 24.01 -8.55
C ALA A 169 7.29 24.35 -7.07
N VAL A 170 8.36 23.82 -6.49
CA VAL A 170 8.72 24.06 -5.06
C VAL A 170 9.85 25.07 -4.87
N GLY A 171 10.26 25.79 -5.92
CA GLY A 171 11.31 26.80 -5.86
C GLY A 171 12.71 26.22 -5.58
N LYS A 172 13.01 25.03 -6.12
CA LYS A 172 14.30 24.33 -6.00
C LYS A 172 14.84 23.88 -7.36
N SER A 173 16.12 23.50 -7.40
CA SER A 173 16.71 22.94 -8.61
C SER A 173 16.28 21.48 -8.82
N GLY A 174 16.26 21.03 -10.08
CA GLY A 174 16.01 19.62 -10.37
C GLY A 174 17.06 18.68 -9.75
N GLN A 175 18.33 19.13 -9.66
CA GLN A 175 19.38 18.38 -8.98
C GLN A 175 19.06 18.20 -7.49
N TYR A 176 18.54 19.24 -6.83
CA TYR A 176 18.14 19.16 -5.43
C TYR A 176 17.04 18.11 -5.22
N ILE A 177 16.01 18.08 -6.08
CA ILE A 177 14.96 17.05 -6.04
C ILE A 177 15.55 15.66 -6.29
N GLY A 178 16.46 15.52 -7.25
CA GLY A 178 17.18 14.27 -7.50
C GLY A 178 17.92 13.76 -6.27
N ASN A 179 18.63 14.63 -5.56
CA ASN A 179 19.32 14.29 -4.32
C ASN A 179 18.35 13.87 -3.20
N LEU A 180 17.19 14.55 -3.07
CA LEU A 180 16.16 14.14 -2.11
C LEU A 180 15.62 12.74 -2.40
N ARG A 181 15.32 12.44 -3.67
CA ARG A 181 14.83 11.11 -4.09
C ARG A 181 15.86 9.99 -3.90
N ALA A 182 17.14 10.32 -4.02
CA ALA A 182 18.24 9.40 -3.77
C ALA A 182 18.59 9.26 -2.29
N GLY A 183 17.94 10.02 -1.39
CA GLY A 183 18.27 10.02 0.05
C GLY A 183 19.61 10.66 0.38
N LEU A 184 20.20 11.43 -0.54
CA LEU A 184 21.46 12.13 -0.33
C LEU A 184 21.29 13.41 0.50
N ASN A 185 20.07 13.94 0.56
CA ASN A 185 19.69 15.12 1.31
C ASN A 185 18.39 14.85 2.08
N GLU A 186 18.24 15.48 3.24
CA GLU A 186 16.95 15.61 3.93
C GLU A 186 16.36 17.00 3.72
N PRO A 187 15.05 17.11 3.45
CA PRO A 187 14.41 18.40 3.28
C PRO A 187 14.12 19.02 4.65
N GLY A 188 14.27 20.34 4.75
CA GLY A 188 13.67 21.09 5.86
C GLY A 188 12.14 21.11 5.76
N LEU A 189 11.46 21.40 6.88
CA LEU A 189 10.00 21.47 6.96
C LEU A 189 9.36 22.33 5.85
N PRO A 190 9.87 23.52 5.48
CA PRO A 190 9.27 24.32 4.41
C PRO A 190 9.25 23.60 3.05
N VAL A 191 10.31 22.84 2.74
CA VAL A 191 10.42 22.08 1.49
C VAL A 191 9.48 20.87 1.53
N ALA A 192 9.43 20.16 2.66
CA ALA A 192 8.51 19.03 2.83
C ALA A 192 7.04 19.48 2.70
N THR A 193 6.67 20.62 3.28
CA THR A 193 5.33 21.21 3.14
C THR A 193 5.04 21.62 1.69
N ALA A 194 5.98 22.24 0.99
CA ALA A 194 5.80 22.60 -0.42
C ALA A 194 5.61 21.37 -1.31
N LEU A 195 6.37 20.30 -1.06
CA LEU A 195 6.22 19.02 -1.77
C LEU A 195 4.87 18.35 -1.45
N ALA A 196 4.44 18.37 -0.19
CA ALA A 196 3.15 17.82 0.24
C ALA A 196 2.00 18.52 -0.49
N HIS A 197 2.01 19.87 -0.52
CA HIS A 197 1.02 20.64 -1.26
C HIS A 197 1.07 20.39 -2.77
N PHE A 198 2.28 20.33 -3.36
CA PHE A 198 2.42 20.08 -4.80
C PHE A 198 1.84 18.73 -5.24
N PHE A 199 2.02 17.69 -4.44
CA PHE A 199 1.53 16.34 -4.74
C PHE A 199 0.12 16.04 -4.19
N ASP A 200 -0.52 17.02 -3.55
CA ASP A 200 -1.81 16.87 -2.88
C ASP A 200 -1.82 15.68 -1.89
N VAL A 201 -0.85 15.71 -0.97
CA VAL A 201 -0.74 14.75 0.14
C VAL A 201 -0.58 15.49 1.47
N GLY A 202 -0.94 14.84 2.55
CA GLY A 202 -0.73 15.37 3.89
C GLY A 202 0.75 15.38 4.26
N LEU A 203 1.21 16.43 4.95
CA LEU A 203 2.56 16.42 5.55
C LEU A 203 2.84 15.16 6.42
N PRO A 204 1.87 14.62 7.20
CA PRO A 204 2.07 13.37 7.93
C PRO A 204 2.53 12.19 7.07
N TYR A 205 2.15 12.10 5.79
CA TYR A 205 2.65 11.07 4.88
C TYR A 205 4.18 11.10 4.80
N PHE A 206 4.79 12.29 4.69
CA PHE A 206 6.24 12.43 4.64
C PHE A 206 6.93 12.23 5.98
N VAL A 207 6.27 12.52 7.11
CA VAL A 207 6.89 12.50 8.45
C VAL A 207 6.72 11.14 9.14
N HIS A 208 5.56 10.50 8.99
CA HIS A 208 5.19 9.28 9.70
C HIS A 208 5.00 8.07 8.77
N GLY A 209 5.16 8.24 7.46
CA GLY A 209 4.83 7.21 6.50
C GLY A 209 3.32 7.08 6.26
N PRO A 210 2.89 6.16 5.39
CA PRO A 210 1.50 6.04 4.99
C PRO A 210 0.61 5.28 5.98
N VAL A 211 1.19 4.38 6.80
CA VAL A 211 0.41 3.52 7.71
C VAL A 211 -0.24 4.35 8.81
N ARG A 212 0.49 5.31 9.39
CA ARG A 212 -0.01 6.11 10.53
C ARG A 212 -1.21 7.00 10.19
N PRO A 213 -1.19 7.81 9.11
CA PRO A 213 -2.36 8.62 8.74
C PRO A 213 -3.58 7.76 8.41
N VAL A 214 -3.37 6.58 7.82
CA VAL A 214 -4.46 5.62 7.53
C VAL A 214 -5.03 5.01 8.81
N ALA A 215 -4.18 4.62 9.76
CA ALA A 215 -4.64 4.16 11.07
C ALA A 215 -5.46 5.24 11.79
N GLN A 216 -4.99 6.50 11.74
CA GLN A 216 -5.70 7.65 12.31
C GLN A 216 -7.07 7.88 11.66
N HIS A 217 -7.19 7.71 10.34
CA HIS A 217 -8.48 7.81 9.65
C HIS A 217 -9.53 6.84 10.22
N PHE A 218 -9.12 5.61 10.53
CA PHE A 218 -10.00 4.60 11.12
C PHE A 218 -10.07 4.65 12.66
N LEU A 219 -9.44 5.66 13.28
CA LEU A 219 -9.37 5.81 14.74
C LEU A 219 -8.77 4.58 15.45
N VAL A 220 -7.85 3.87 14.79
CA VAL A 220 -7.10 2.76 15.38
C VAL A 220 -5.65 3.15 15.60
N ALA A 221 -5.00 2.51 16.57
CA ALA A 221 -3.56 2.68 16.75
C ALA A 221 -2.79 2.04 15.59
N GLU A 222 -1.68 2.63 15.16
CA GLU A 222 -0.83 2.08 14.09
C GLU A 222 -0.38 0.63 14.38
N VAL A 223 -0.11 0.33 15.66
CA VAL A 223 0.26 -1.02 16.13
C VAL A 223 -0.81 -2.07 15.80
N TYR A 224 -2.09 -1.68 15.71
CA TYR A 224 -3.16 -2.57 15.27
C TYR A 224 -2.92 -3.07 13.85
N LEU A 225 -2.34 -2.26 12.96
CA LEU A 225 -2.13 -2.65 11.58
C LEU A 225 -0.88 -3.51 11.38
N THR A 226 0.12 -3.40 12.26
CA THR A 226 1.46 -3.97 12.03
C THR A 226 1.88 -5.09 12.99
N ALA A 227 1.36 -5.11 14.23
CA ALA A 227 1.78 -6.09 15.24
C ALA A 227 1.29 -7.52 14.94
N GLU A 228 1.90 -8.50 15.61
CA GLU A 228 1.48 -9.90 15.56
C GLU A 228 0.04 -10.10 16.09
N ASP A 229 -0.63 -11.15 15.61
CA ASP A 229 -2.04 -11.45 15.92
C ASP A 229 -2.27 -11.79 17.39
N ASP A 230 -1.24 -12.25 18.10
CA ASP A 230 -1.31 -12.58 19.52
C ASP A 230 -1.02 -11.40 20.45
N SER A 231 -0.67 -10.23 19.90
CA SER A 231 -0.45 -9.01 20.67
C SER A 231 -1.71 -8.64 21.46
N PRO A 232 -1.60 -8.35 22.78
CA PRO A 232 -2.73 -7.93 23.60
C PRO A 232 -3.50 -6.73 23.00
N ALA A 233 -2.77 -5.75 22.46
CA ALA A 233 -3.37 -4.56 21.84
C ALA A 233 -4.18 -4.89 20.57
N VAL A 234 -3.74 -5.89 19.79
CA VAL A 234 -4.49 -6.34 18.61
C VAL A 234 -5.76 -7.04 19.05
N ARG A 235 -5.69 -7.97 20.02
CA ARG A 235 -6.85 -8.72 20.50
C ARG A 235 -7.93 -7.81 21.06
N GLU A 236 -7.55 -6.81 21.86
CA GLU A 236 -8.48 -5.83 22.43
C GLU A 236 -9.24 -5.05 21.34
N ILE A 237 -8.52 -4.62 20.30
CA ILE A 237 -9.13 -3.89 19.17
C ILE A 237 -10.00 -4.83 18.33
N GLU A 238 -9.56 -6.06 18.05
CA GLU A 238 -10.36 -7.04 17.31
C GLU A 238 -11.66 -7.39 18.04
N ASP A 239 -11.62 -7.57 19.36
CA ASP A 239 -12.82 -7.85 20.15
C ASP A 239 -13.78 -6.66 20.15
N SER A 240 -13.25 -5.44 20.25
CA SER A 240 -14.03 -4.20 20.10
C SER A 240 -14.67 -4.09 18.70
N LEU A 241 -13.91 -4.38 17.63
CA LEU A 241 -14.42 -4.36 16.26
C LEU A 241 -15.50 -5.43 16.04
N ARG A 242 -15.29 -6.66 16.53
CA ARG A 242 -16.30 -7.73 16.47
C ARG A 242 -17.59 -7.32 17.18
N MET A 243 -17.49 -6.68 18.35
CA MET A 243 -18.65 -6.17 19.07
C MET A 243 -19.38 -5.10 18.26
N LEU A 244 -18.65 -4.13 17.70
CA LEU A 244 -19.25 -3.07 16.86
C LEU A 244 -19.92 -3.63 15.61
N ILE A 245 -19.27 -4.59 14.93
CA ILE A 245 -19.82 -5.26 13.75
C ILE A 245 -21.10 -6.03 14.13
N ALA A 246 -21.08 -6.79 15.23
CA ALA A 246 -22.25 -7.50 15.72
C ALA A 246 -23.41 -6.54 16.04
N LEU A 247 -23.13 -5.36 16.61
CA LEU A 247 -24.12 -4.32 16.88
C LEU A 247 -24.69 -3.67 15.61
N ARG A 248 -24.11 -3.86 14.42
CA ARG A 248 -24.73 -3.42 13.15
C ARG A 248 -25.81 -4.38 12.67
N ASP A 249 -25.84 -5.63 13.16
CA ASP A 249 -26.91 -6.57 12.83
C ASP A 249 -28.22 -6.13 13.50
N GLU A 250 -29.26 -5.86 12.71
CA GLU A 250 -30.58 -5.45 13.19
C GLU A 250 -31.20 -6.43 14.20
N ARG A 251 -30.86 -7.73 14.10
CA ARG A 251 -31.31 -8.74 15.07
C ARG A 251 -30.64 -8.52 16.41
N VAL A 252 -29.33 -8.25 16.40
CA VAL A 252 -28.56 -7.94 17.61
C VAL A 252 -29.04 -6.62 18.21
N GLN A 253 -29.25 -5.57 17.40
CA GLN A 253 -29.84 -4.31 17.88
C GLN A 253 -31.20 -4.50 18.53
N ARG A 254 -32.07 -5.35 17.96
CA ARG A 254 -33.37 -5.70 18.55
C ARG A 254 -33.27 -6.50 19.85
N VAL A 255 -32.23 -7.31 20.03
CA VAL A 255 -31.99 -8.04 21.28
C VAL A 255 -31.41 -7.10 22.33
N VAL A 256 -30.36 -6.35 22.00
CA VAL A 256 -29.71 -5.37 22.89
C VAL A 256 -30.70 -4.30 23.31
N GLY A 257 -31.50 -3.75 22.39
CA GLY A 257 -32.55 -2.80 22.70
C GLY A 257 -33.61 -3.35 23.65
N ARG A 258 -33.94 -4.65 23.57
CA ARG A 258 -34.85 -5.32 24.53
C ARG A 258 -34.21 -5.53 25.91
N VAL A 259 -32.92 -5.82 25.96
CA VAL A 259 -32.18 -5.99 27.22
C VAL A 259 -32.00 -4.65 27.93
N LEU A 260 -31.61 -3.59 27.20
CA LEU A 260 -31.43 -2.26 27.76
C LEU A 260 -32.76 -1.57 28.14
N ASN A 261 -33.83 -1.80 27.38
CA ASN A 261 -35.16 -1.25 27.71
C ASN A 261 -35.89 -2.03 28.82
N LYS A 262 -35.45 -3.25 29.16
CA LYS A 262 -35.83 -3.86 30.43
C LYS A 262 -35.07 -3.12 31.51
N ARG A 263 -35.72 -2.12 32.12
CA ARG A 263 -35.25 -1.49 33.37
C ARG A 263 -34.69 -2.58 34.27
N TRP A 264 -33.40 -2.50 34.56
CA TRP A 264 -32.78 -3.33 35.58
C TRP A 264 -33.58 -3.08 36.87
N PRO A 265 -34.16 -4.11 37.51
CA PRO A 265 -34.70 -3.92 38.84
C PRO A 265 -33.50 -3.51 39.71
N GLY A 266 -33.52 -2.25 40.16
CA GLY A 266 -32.57 -1.73 41.14
C GLY A 266 -32.72 -2.42 42.47
#